data_AF-A0A965RMC8-F1
#
_entry.id   AF-A0A965RMC8-F1
#
_cell.length_a   1.000
_cell.length_b   1.000
_cell.length_c   1.000
_cell.angle_alpha   90.00
_cell.angle_beta   90.00
_cell.angle_gamma   90.00
#
_symmetry.space_group_name_H-M   'P 1'
#
loop_
_entity.id
_entity.type
_entity.pdbx_description
1 polymer ?
#
loop_
_entity_poly.entity_id
_entity_poly.type
_entity_poly.pdbx_seq_one_letter_code
_entity_poly.pdbx_strand_id
1 'polypeptide(L)'
;MDIWQAYARLNAAVVRGAPVEDQLTEIIQLVRFTLGQEAVLEPFSARVEQKFNLWRGRYIKKHDKDFTEEQLEWLRLIRGYIAANVAIEPRSLLEDPSLNERGGLIKAQALFGPGLKDLLNDLNEALVA
;
A
#
# COMPACT_ATOMS: atom_id res chain seq x y z
N MET A 1 28.77 26.39 -8.95
CA MET A 1 29.12 25.55 -10.12
C MET A 1 28.35 24.26 -9.97
N ASP A 2 27.33 24.10 -10.79
CA ASP A 2 26.22 23.17 -10.59
C ASP A 2 26.66 21.71 -10.42
N ILE A 3 26.39 21.17 -9.23
CA ILE A 3 26.51 19.75 -8.89
C ILE A 3 25.70 18.90 -9.90
N TRP A 4 24.65 19.51 -10.47
CA TRP A 4 23.83 18.99 -11.57
C TRP A 4 24.63 18.68 -12.85
N GLN A 5 25.53 19.56 -13.28
CA GLN A 5 26.35 19.36 -14.48
C GLN A 5 27.41 18.26 -14.28
N ALA A 6 27.92 18.10 -13.06
CA ALA A 6 28.85 17.02 -12.73
C ALA A 6 28.15 15.65 -12.69
N TYR A 7 26.92 15.61 -12.16
CA TYR A 7 26.10 14.40 -12.09
C TYR A 7 25.61 13.94 -13.47
N ALA A 8 25.18 14.88 -14.32
CA ALA A 8 24.76 14.60 -15.70
C ALA A 8 25.90 14.03 -16.56
N ARG A 9 27.15 14.49 -16.34
CA ARG A 9 28.34 13.99 -17.06
C ARG A 9 28.73 12.58 -16.66
N LEU A 10 28.51 12.18 -15.41
CA LEU A 10 28.80 10.82 -14.94
C LEU A 10 27.75 9.81 -15.47
N ASN A 11 26.48 10.23 -15.59
CA ASN A 11 25.37 9.38 -16.03
C ASN A 11 25.28 9.19 -17.55
N ALA A 12 25.86 10.08 -18.35
CA ALA A 12 25.90 9.92 -19.82
C ALA A 12 26.69 8.68 -20.28
N ALA A 13 27.51 8.09 -19.42
CA ALA A 13 28.32 6.92 -19.72
C ALA A 13 27.58 5.58 -19.53
N VAL A 14 26.45 5.55 -18.81
CA VAL A 14 25.81 4.29 -18.37
C VAL A 14 24.67 3.85 -19.29
N VAL A 15 24.03 4.76 -20.03
CA VAL A 15 22.87 4.39 -20.86
C VAL A 15 22.93 5.07 -22.22
N ARG A 16 23.21 4.29 -23.26
CA ARG A 16 23.04 4.74 -24.65
C ARG A 16 21.54 4.68 -25.01
N GLY A 17 20.92 5.84 -25.21
CA GLY A 17 19.88 5.99 -26.24
C GLY A 17 18.41 6.15 -25.84
N ALA A 18 18.07 6.89 -24.77
CA ALA A 18 16.68 7.31 -24.54
C ALA A 18 16.56 8.82 -24.23
N PRO A 19 15.45 9.49 -24.61
CA PRO A 19 15.27 10.94 -24.48
C PRO A 19 15.25 11.42 -23.02
N VAL A 20 15.71 12.65 -22.79
CA VAL A 20 15.97 13.28 -21.48
C VAL A 20 14.75 13.31 -20.53
N GLU A 21 13.54 13.19 -21.06
CA GLU A 21 12.29 13.27 -20.30
C GLU A 21 11.95 11.96 -19.57
N ASP A 22 12.28 10.80 -20.17
CA ASP A 22 12.11 9.46 -19.56
C ASP A 22 13.21 9.14 -18.53
N GLN A 23 14.33 9.86 -18.59
CA GLN A 23 15.48 9.67 -17.69
C GLN A 23 15.20 10.12 -16.26
N LEU A 24 14.29 11.08 -16.06
CA LEU A 24 13.92 11.57 -14.72
C LEU A 24 13.16 10.51 -13.91
N THR A 25 12.36 9.68 -14.58
CA THR A 25 11.59 8.62 -13.91
C THR A 25 12.48 7.45 -13.50
N GLU A 26 13.42 7.03 -14.35
CA GLU A 26 14.38 5.96 -14.02
C GLU A 26 15.34 6.34 -12.88
N ILE A 27 15.80 7.58 -12.82
CA ILE A 27 16.70 8.03 -11.74
C ILE A 27 15.98 8.04 -10.39
N ILE A 28 14.71 8.46 -10.35
CA ILE A 28 13.90 8.43 -9.13
C ILE A 28 13.65 6.99 -8.66
N GLN A 29 13.48 6.04 -9.59
CA GLN A 29 13.37 4.62 -9.29
C GLN A 29 14.70 4.05 -8.74
N LEU A 30 15.84 4.47 -9.30
CA LEU A 30 17.17 4.05 -8.84
C LEU A 30 17.53 4.63 -7.46
N VAL A 31 17.11 5.85 -7.16
CA VAL A 31 17.30 6.51 -5.86
C VAL A 31 16.43 5.85 -4.79
N ARG A 32 15.20 5.42 -5.11
CA ARG A 32 14.36 4.63 -4.19
C ARG A 32 14.89 3.21 -3.97
N PHE A 33 15.51 2.61 -4.98
CA PHE A 33 16.24 1.35 -4.87
C PHE A 33 17.45 1.44 -3.93
N THR A 34 18.20 2.54 -3.97
CA THR A 34 19.37 2.75 -3.09
C THR A 34 18.99 3.17 -1.66
N LEU A 35 17.77 3.67 -1.44
CA LEU A 35 17.20 4.03 -0.14
C LEU A 35 16.31 2.93 0.48
N GLY A 36 16.17 1.78 -0.17
CA GLY A 36 15.49 0.60 0.37
C GLY A 36 13.95 0.68 0.39
N GLN A 37 13.33 1.57 -0.38
CA GLN A 37 11.86 1.72 -0.48
C GLN A 37 11.35 1.42 -1.90
N GLU A 38 11.36 0.12 -2.21
CA GLU A 38 10.56 -0.58 -3.23
C GLU A 38 11.03 -0.57 -4.70
N ALA A 39 11.23 -1.79 -5.24
CA ALA A 39 11.35 -2.05 -6.69
C ALA A 39 10.68 -3.37 -7.16
N VAL A 40 9.93 -4.08 -6.31
CA VAL A 40 9.15 -5.27 -6.74
C VAL A 40 7.89 -5.38 -5.89
N LEU A 41 6.79 -4.76 -6.33
CA LEU A 41 5.48 -4.97 -5.70
C LEU A 41 4.43 -5.50 -6.68
N GLU A 42 4.78 -5.88 -7.90
CA GLU A 42 3.80 -6.46 -8.84
C GLU A 42 3.42 -7.94 -8.58
N PRO A 43 4.26 -8.82 -8.00
CA PRO A 43 3.80 -10.18 -7.67
C PRO A 43 3.04 -10.28 -6.34
N PHE A 44 3.43 -9.49 -5.33
CA PHE A 44 2.85 -9.59 -3.98
C PHE A 44 1.53 -8.80 -3.85
N SER A 45 1.46 -7.58 -4.40
CA SER A 45 0.23 -6.78 -4.35
C SER A 45 -0.92 -7.43 -5.12
N ALA A 46 -0.64 -8.06 -6.26
CA ALA A 46 -1.63 -8.79 -7.04
C ALA A 46 -2.20 -10.00 -6.27
N ARG A 47 -1.35 -10.74 -5.55
CA ARG A 47 -1.78 -11.85 -4.69
C ARG A 47 -2.62 -11.37 -3.50
N VAL A 48 -2.20 -10.28 -2.86
CA VAL A 48 -2.96 -9.66 -1.75
C VAL A 48 -4.31 -9.14 -2.25
N GLU A 49 -4.37 -8.55 -3.44
CA GLU A 49 -5.60 -8.10 -4.08
C GLU A 49 -6.57 -9.26 -4.37
N GLN A 50 -6.05 -10.37 -4.93
CA GLN A 50 -6.86 -11.56 -5.18
C GLN A 50 -7.44 -12.12 -3.87
N LYS A 51 -6.61 -12.26 -2.84
CA LYS A 51 -7.04 -12.73 -1.51
C LYS A 51 -8.06 -11.80 -0.88
N PHE A 52 -7.87 -10.49 -1.00
CA PHE A 52 -8.80 -9.49 -0.51
C PHE A 52 -10.19 -9.62 -1.18
N ASN A 53 -10.24 -9.77 -2.50
CA ASN A 53 -11.49 -9.97 -3.22
C ASN A 53 -12.20 -11.27 -2.82
N LEU A 54 -11.45 -12.36 -2.61
CA LEU A 54 -11.99 -13.63 -2.12
C LEU A 54 -12.52 -13.51 -0.68
N TRP A 55 -11.76 -12.85 0.20
CA TRP A 55 -12.18 -12.58 1.58
C TRP A 55 -13.47 -11.76 1.60
N ARG A 56 -13.54 -10.68 0.81
CA ARG A 56 -14.71 -9.81 0.73
C ARG A 56 -15.96 -10.59 0.29
N GLY A 57 -15.82 -11.42 -0.74
CA GLY A 57 -16.92 -12.27 -1.21
C GLY A 57 -17.42 -13.24 -0.14
N ARG A 58 -16.50 -13.83 0.65
CA ARG A 58 -16.87 -14.70 1.80
C ARG A 58 -17.53 -13.91 2.92
N TYR A 59 -17.02 -12.72 3.24
CA TYR A 59 -17.59 -11.85 4.27
C TYR A 59 -19.02 -11.46 3.94
N ILE A 60 -19.26 -10.95 2.72
CA ILE A 60 -20.60 -10.56 2.26
C ILE A 60 -21.56 -11.75 2.34
N LYS A 61 -21.14 -12.94 1.87
CA LYS A 61 -21.95 -14.15 1.93
C LYS A 61 -22.27 -14.58 3.38
N LYS A 62 -21.33 -14.42 4.31
CA LYS A 62 -21.48 -14.80 5.72
C LYS A 62 -22.41 -13.84 6.47
N HIS A 63 -22.34 -12.56 6.16
CA HIS A 63 -23.04 -11.49 6.88
C HIS A 63 -24.30 -10.99 6.17
N ASP A 64 -24.59 -11.48 4.96
CA ASP A 64 -25.68 -11.05 4.08
C ASP A 64 -25.76 -9.52 3.91
N LYS A 65 -24.59 -8.88 3.85
CA LYS A 65 -24.45 -7.43 3.83
C LYS A 65 -23.19 -7.02 3.08
N ASP A 66 -23.34 -6.05 2.16
CA ASP A 66 -22.23 -5.43 1.46
C ASP A 66 -21.66 -4.23 2.22
N PHE A 67 -20.45 -3.84 1.86
CA PHE A 67 -19.77 -2.66 2.38
C PHE A 67 -20.23 -1.40 1.66
N THR A 68 -20.32 -0.28 2.38
CA THR A 68 -20.49 1.03 1.75
C THR A 68 -19.21 1.42 1.00
N GLU A 69 -19.29 2.38 0.07
CA GLU A 69 -18.08 2.84 -0.63
C GLU A 69 -17.01 3.35 0.35
N GLU A 70 -17.43 4.07 1.40
CA GLU A 70 -16.50 4.56 2.43
C GLU A 70 -15.84 3.41 3.22
N GLN A 71 -16.60 2.34 3.53
CA GLN A 71 -16.02 1.14 4.13
C GLN A 71 -15.04 0.44 3.17
N LEU A 72 -15.37 0.38 1.87
CA LEU A 72 -14.49 -0.20 0.85
C LEU A 72 -13.19 0.58 0.69
N GLU A 73 -13.24 1.91 0.68
CA GLU A 73 -12.04 2.75 0.66
C GLU A 73 -11.13 2.45 1.86
N TRP A 74 -11.70 2.34 3.06
CA TRP A 74 -10.96 1.98 4.26
C TRP A 74 -10.36 0.58 4.19
N LEU A 75 -11.11 -0.40 3.69
CA LEU A 75 -10.61 -1.75 3.48
C LEU A 75 -9.46 -1.79 2.47
N ARG A 76 -9.50 -0.96 1.41
CA ARG A 76 -8.41 -0.84 0.43
C ARG A 76 -7.15 -0.24 1.05
N LEU A 77 -7.28 0.71 1.97
CA LEU A 77 -6.15 1.28 2.73
C LEU A 77 -5.52 0.23 3.65
N ILE A 78 -6.34 -0.49 4.42
CA ILE A 78 -5.88 -1.57 5.30
C ILE A 78 -5.18 -2.66 4.48
N ARG A 79 -5.75 -3.06 3.34
CA ARG A 79 -5.12 -4.01 2.41
C ARG A 79 -3.75 -3.52 1.94
N GLY A 80 -3.64 -2.24 1.56
CA GLY A 80 -2.37 -1.63 1.18
C GLY A 80 -1.35 -1.65 2.31
N TYR A 81 -1.79 -1.32 3.53
CA TYR A 81 -0.95 -1.37 4.72
C TYR A 81 -0.44 -2.79 5.00
N ILE A 82 -1.32 -3.81 4.95
CA ILE A 82 -0.94 -5.23 5.12
C ILE A 82 0.01 -5.69 4.01
N ALA A 83 -0.19 -5.22 2.78
CA ALA A 83 0.71 -5.54 1.67
C ALA A 83 2.14 -4.99 1.90
N ALA A 84 2.28 -3.86 2.60
CA ALA A 84 3.58 -3.27 2.94
C ALA A 84 4.18 -3.80 4.26
N ASN A 85 3.33 -4.11 5.26
CA ASN A 85 3.75 -4.36 6.64
C ASN A 85 3.44 -5.78 7.15
N VAL A 86 2.94 -6.66 6.30
CA VAL A 86 2.55 -8.06 6.60
C VAL A 86 1.36 -8.21 7.53
N ALA A 87 1.08 -7.29 8.44
CA ALA A 87 -0.11 -7.32 9.28
C ALA A 87 -0.53 -5.91 9.72
N ILE A 88 -1.78 -5.77 10.13
CA ILE A 88 -2.31 -4.58 10.79
C ILE A 88 -2.67 -4.88 12.24
N GLU A 89 -2.23 -4.02 13.16
CA GLU A 89 -2.66 -4.06 14.56
C GLU A 89 -3.62 -2.90 14.86
N PRO A 90 -4.45 -2.98 15.92
CA PRO A 90 -5.25 -1.84 16.35
C PRO A 90 -4.41 -0.58 16.60
N ARG A 91 -3.16 -0.75 17.02
CA ARG A 91 -2.20 0.33 17.24
C ARG A 91 -1.75 1.01 15.94
N SER A 92 -1.64 0.25 14.85
CA SER A 92 -1.31 0.78 13.52
C SER A 92 -2.31 1.85 13.07
N LEU A 93 -3.59 1.74 13.46
CA LEU A 93 -4.62 2.75 13.17
C LEU A 93 -4.40 4.11 13.87
N LEU A 94 -3.49 4.17 14.85
CA LEU A 94 -3.11 5.38 15.59
C LEU A 94 -1.72 5.89 15.24
N GLU A 95 -0.88 5.05 14.65
CA GLU A 95 0.56 5.33 14.44
C GLU A 95 0.90 5.56 12.98
N ASP A 96 0.19 4.89 12.06
CA ASP A 96 0.45 5.04 10.64
C ASP A 96 -0.12 6.36 10.09
N PRO A 97 0.71 7.21 9.45
CA PRO A 97 0.25 8.48 8.89
C PRO A 97 -0.88 8.33 7.86
N SER A 98 -0.82 7.31 6.99
CA SER A 98 -1.81 7.14 5.92
C SER A 98 -3.21 6.78 6.45
N LEU A 99 -3.26 6.04 7.58
CA LEU A 99 -4.49 5.71 8.28
C LEU A 99 -4.97 6.88 9.15
N ASN A 100 -4.05 7.55 9.85
CA ASN A 100 -4.36 8.70 10.70
C ASN A 100 -4.93 9.90 9.92
N GLU A 101 -4.35 10.22 8.76
CA GLU A 101 -4.83 11.30 7.88
C GLU A 101 -6.26 11.06 7.40
N ARG A 102 -6.73 9.81 7.40
CA ARG A 102 -8.10 9.43 7.08
C ARG A 102 -9.03 9.37 8.29
N GLY A 103 -8.55 9.72 9.48
CA GLY A 103 -9.32 9.73 10.74
C GLY A 103 -9.01 8.56 11.68
N GLY A 104 -8.03 7.73 11.32
CA GLY A 104 -7.43 6.71 12.18
C GLY A 104 -8.42 5.77 12.85
N LEU A 105 -8.09 5.36 14.08
CA LEU A 105 -8.92 4.47 14.89
C LEU A 105 -10.36 4.96 15.08
N ILE A 106 -10.57 6.27 15.27
CA ILE A 106 -11.91 6.82 15.52
C ILE A 106 -12.81 6.60 14.29
N LYS A 107 -12.30 6.90 13.10
CA LYS A 107 -13.06 6.71 11.86
C LYS A 107 -13.29 5.23 11.57
N ALA A 108 -12.28 4.38 11.75
CA ALA A 108 -12.43 2.94 11.63
C ALA A 108 -13.50 2.40 12.60
N GLN A 109 -13.52 2.87 13.85
CA GLN A 109 -14.52 2.48 14.85
C GLN A 109 -15.93 2.94 14.47
N ALA A 110 -16.07 4.12 13.87
CA ALA A 110 -17.35 4.61 13.38
C ALA A 110 -17.88 3.79 12.19
N LEU A 111 -17.00 3.32 11.31
CA LEU A 111 -17.35 2.56 10.11
C LEU A 111 -17.68 1.09 10.39
N PHE A 112 -16.89 0.44 11.23
CA PHE A 112 -16.96 -1.02 11.44
C PHE A 112 -17.51 -1.40 12.83
N GLY A 113 -17.62 -0.43 13.74
CA GLY A 113 -18.23 -0.62 15.04
C GLY A 113 -17.53 -1.70 15.87
N PRO A 114 -18.28 -2.45 16.70
CA PRO A 114 -17.73 -3.51 17.54
C PRO A 114 -16.98 -4.61 16.77
N GLY A 115 -17.32 -4.81 15.49
CA GLY A 115 -16.71 -5.83 14.63
C GLY A 115 -15.34 -5.44 14.07
N LEU A 116 -14.82 -4.24 14.34
CA LEU A 116 -13.54 -3.77 13.81
C LEU A 116 -12.39 -4.74 14.12
N LYS A 117 -12.26 -5.16 15.38
CA LYS A 117 -11.16 -6.03 15.81
C LYS A 117 -11.17 -7.37 15.08
N ASP A 118 -12.33 -8.00 15.00
CA ASP A 118 -12.50 -9.29 14.32
C ASP A 118 -12.24 -9.14 12.81
N LEU A 119 -12.68 -8.03 12.22
CA LEU A 119 -12.42 -7.71 10.82
C LEU A 119 -10.92 -7.54 10.52
N LEU A 120 -10.16 -6.89 11.41
CA LEU A 120 -8.69 -6.78 11.25
C LEU A 120 -8.01 -8.14 11.34
N ASN A 121 -8.44 -8.99 12.29
CA ASN A 121 -7.92 -10.35 12.41
C ASN A 121 -8.22 -11.19 11.17
N ASP A 122 -9.47 -11.18 10.70
CA ASP A 122 -9.89 -11.89 9.49
C ASP A 122 -9.08 -11.43 8.26
N LEU A 123 -8.77 -10.13 8.15
CA LEU A 123 -7.95 -9.59 7.07
C LEU A 123 -6.49 -10.03 7.18
N ASN A 124 -5.89 -9.97 8.37
CA ASN A 124 -4.52 -10.45 8.58
C ASN A 124 -4.39 -11.92 8.18
N GLU A 125 -5.31 -12.77 8.62
CA GLU A 125 -5.30 -14.19 8.27
C GLU A 125 -5.50 -14.39 6.77
N ALA A 126 -6.50 -13.76 6.18
CA ALA A 126 -6.87 -14.02 4.79
C ALA A 126 -5.86 -13.48 3.77
N LEU A 127 -5.21 -12.35 4.04
CA LEU A 127 -4.31 -11.69 3.09
C LEU A 127 -2.88 -12.23 3.16
N VAL A 128 -2.46 -12.74 4.31
CA VAL A 128 -1.08 -13.21 4.52
C VAL A 128 -0.93 -14.71 4.20
N ALA A 129 -1.94 -15.53 4.49
CA ALA A 129 -1.90 -17.00 4.38
C ALA A 129 -1.56 -17.57 2.98
#